data_AF-A0A2P4PNV4-F1
#
_entry.id   AF-A0A2P4PNV4-F1
#
_cell.length_a   1.000
_cell.length_b   1.000
_cell.length_c   1.000
_cell.angle_alpha   90.00
_cell.angle_beta   90.00
_cell.angle_gamma   90.00
#
_symmetry.space_group_name_H-M   'P 1'
#
loop_
_entity.id
_entity.type
_entity.pdbx_description
1 polymer ?
#
loop_
_entity_poly.entity_id
_entity_poly.type
_entity_poly.pdbx_seq_one_letter_code
_entity_poly.pdbx_strand_id
1 'polypeptide(L)'
;MAPEILRNKPYTPASDIYSFSMIMWEFTSGIPPFNYEAHDHHLILSICEEKRPEIIKNTPKCYIDLMKKCWDSNPSNRPTIRMLENIISEWISCISEYYSINRDGDY
;
A
#
# COMPACT_ATOMS: atom_id res chain seq x y z
N MET A 1 -3.94 -2.10 -10.67
CA MET A 1 -3.89 -0.75 -11.28
C MET A 1 -4.89 0.15 -10.58
N ALA A 2 -4.67 1.47 -10.61
CA ALA A 2 -5.58 2.43 -9.98
C ALA A 2 -6.95 2.50 -10.70
N PRO A 3 -8.07 2.70 -9.98
CA PRO A 3 -9.41 2.72 -10.56
C PRO A 3 -9.61 3.75 -11.69
N GLU A 4 -8.96 4.91 -11.61
CA GLU A 4 -9.04 5.94 -12.65
C GLU A 4 -8.32 5.51 -13.94
N ILE A 5 -7.22 4.77 -13.84
CA ILE A 5 -6.47 4.25 -14.99
C ILE A 5 -7.26 3.14 -15.66
N LEU A 6 -7.87 2.26 -14.86
CA LEU A 6 -8.80 1.23 -15.35
C LEU A 6 -10.00 1.83 -16.10
N ARG A 7 -10.37 3.08 -15.80
CA ARG A 7 -11.39 3.86 -16.51
C ARG A 7 -10.84 4.70 -17.67
N ASN A 8 -9.66 4.35 -18.19
CA ASN A 8 -8.97 5.03 -19.29
C ASN A 8 -8.68 6.52 -19.02
N LYS A 9 -8.51 6.94 -17.77
CA LYS A 9 -7.95 8.27 -17.47
C LYS A 9 -6.42 8.25 -17.58
N PRO A 10 -5.78 9.40 -17.83
CA PRO A 10 -4.33 9.48 -17.90
C PRO A 10 -3.63 9.08 -16.60
N TYR A 11 -2.41 8.56 -16.74
CA TYR A 11 -1.51 8.32 -15.61
C TYR A 11 -1.19 9.62 -14.88
N THR A 12 -1.12 9.53 -13.56
CA THR A 12 -0.75 10.63 -12.67
C THR A 12 0.15 10.10 -11.56
N PRO A 13 0.92 10.97 -10.87
CA PRO A 13 1.66 10.55 -9.69
C PRO A 13 0.77 9.86 -8.65
N ALA A 14 -0.49 10.29 -8.49
CA ALA A 14 -1.43 9.63 -7.57
C ALA A 14 -1.79 8.19 -7.99
N SER A 15 -1.73 7.85 -9.28
CA SER A 15 -1.91 6.47 -9.75
C SER A 15 -0.71 5.57 -9.44
N ASP A 16 0.50 6.14 -9.39
CA ASP A 16 1.69 5.42 -8.94
C ASP A 16 1.61 5.14 -7.43
N ILE A 17 1.11 6.10 -6.64
CA ILE A 17 0.85 5.92 -5.20
C ILE A 17 -0.14 4.79 -4.94
N TYR A 18 -1.20 4.69 -5.76
CA TYR A 18 -2.10 3.55 -5.69
C TYR A 18 -1.37 2.24 -6.00
N SER A 19 -0.55 2.21 -7.04
CA SER A 19 0.19 0.99 -7.40
C SER A 19 1.19 0.60 -6.30
N PHE A 20 1.80 1.57 -5.63
CA PHE A 20 2.65 1.34 -4.46
C PHE A 20 1.89 0.66 -3.31
N SER A 21 0.62 1.00 -3.08
CA SER A 21 -0.20 0.31 -2.08
C SER A 21 -0.41 -1.19 -2.38
N MET A 22 -0.43 -1.57 -3.66
CA MET A 22 -0.55 -2.98 -4.07
C MET A 22 0.74 -3.73 -3.75
N ILE A 23 1.89 -3.08 -3.94
CA ILE A 23 3.20 -3.61 -3.52
C ILE A 23 3.25 -3.72 -2.00
N MET A 24 2.80 -2.69 -1.26
CA MET A 24 2.71 -2.75 0.19
C MET A 24 1.86 -3.95 0.66
N TRP A 25 0.72 -4.18 0.00
CA TRP A 25 -0.13 -5.32 0.31
C TRP A 25 0.58 -6.65 0.02
N GLU A 26 1.24 -6.78 -1.13
CA GLU A 26 2.02 -7.96 -1.53
C GLU A 26 3.13 -8.28 -0.51
N PHE A 27 3.81 -7.26 0.03
CA PHE A 27 4.79 -7.45 1.12
C PHE A 27 4.18 -8.07 2.38
N THR A 28 2.91 -7.77 2.68
CA THR A 28 2.23 -8.33 3.87
C THR A 28 1.65 -9.72 3.63
N SER A 29 1.23 -10.03 2.40
CA SER A 29 0.57 -11.28 2.06
C SER A 29 1.52 -12.35 1.53
N GLY A 30 2.65 -11.95 0.96
CA GLY A 30 3.59 -12.82 0.25
C GLY A 30 3.08 -13.34 -1.09
N ILE A 31 1.96 -12.82 -1.60
CA ILE A 31 1.35 -13.21 -2.88
C ILE A 31 0.83 -12.00 -3.66
N PRO A 32 0.66 -12.11 -4.99
CA PRO A 32 0.09 -11.02 -5.78
C PRO A 32 -1.32 -10.61 -5.32
N PRO A 33 -1.69 -9.32 -5.39
CA PRO A 33 -3.05 -8.87 -5.09
C PRO A 33 -4.06 -9.54 -6.04
N PHE A 34 -5.18 -10.00 -5.47
CA PHE A 34 -6.24 -10.70 -6.22
C PHE A 34 -5.78 -12.02 -6.89
N ASN A 35 -4.75 -12.68 -6.35
CA ASN A 35 -4.18 -13.93 -6.92
C ASN A 35 -5.20 -15.04 -7.20
N TYR A 36 -6.31 -15.09 -6.46
CA TYR A 36 -7.36 -16.11 -6.61
C TYR A 36 -8.52 -15.69 -7.51
N GLU A 37 -8.42 -14.54 -8.18
CA GLU A 37 -9.47 -13.99 -9.04
C GLU A 37 -9.05 -13.99 -10.50
N ALA A 38 -10.02 -14.21 -11.39
CA ALA A 38 -9.81 -14.04 -12.82
C ALA A 38 -9.49 -12.57 -13.11
N HIS A 39 -8.42 -12.33 -13.87
CA HIS A 39 -7.98 -10.99 -14.25
C HIS A 39 -8.76 -10.51 -15.49
N ASP A 40 -10.08 -10.37 -15.32
CA ASP A 40 -11.02 -10.04 -16.38
C ASP A 40 -11.75 -8.71 -16.14
N HIS A 41 -12.73 -8.40 -16.98
CA HIS A 41 -13.54 -7.20 -16.85
C HIS A 41 -14.36 -7.13 -15.55
N HIS A 42 -14.73 -8.26 -14.94
CA HIS A 42 -15.46 -8.27 -13.68
C HIS A 42 -14.57 -7.81 -12.53
N LEU A 43 -13.30 -8.25 -12.49
CA LEU A 43 -12.34 -7.75 -11.50
C LEU A 43 -12.11 -6.24 -11.68
N ILE A 44 -11.95 -5.77 -12.91
CA ILE A 44 -11.78 -4.34 -13.23
C ILE A 44 -12.96 -3.51 -12.68
N LEU A 45 -14.19 -3.96 -12.95
CA LEU A 45 -15.41 -3.32 -12.44
C LEU A 45 -15.44 -3.31 -10.91
N SER A 46 -15.14 -4.46 -10.29
CA SER A 46 -15.14 -4.57 -8.83
C SER A 46 -14.13 -3.62 -8.18
N ILE A 47 -12.91 -3.50 -8.72
CA ILE A 47 -11.89 -2.55 -8.22
C ILE A 47 -12.39 -1.10 -8.34
N CYS A 48 -13.08 -0.79 -9.45
CA CYS A 48 -13.71 0.50 -9.67
C CYS A 48 -14.86 0.78 -8.68
N GLU A 49 -15.52 -0.25 -8.19
CA GLU A 49 -16.56 -0.25 -7.14
C GLU A 49 -15.98 -0.46 -5.73
N GLU A 50 -14.74 -0.02 -5.52
CA GLU A 50 -14.07 0.01 -4.22
C GLU A 50 -13.63 -1.35 -3.66
N LYS A 51 -13.65 -2.43 -4.45
CA LYS A 51 -13.03 -3.69 -4.04
C LYS A 51 -11.54 -3.47 -3.74
N ARG A 52 -11.08 -3.99 -2.62
CA ARG A 52 -9.68 -3.99 -2.19
C ARG A 52 -9.28 -5.39 -1.70
N PRO A 53 -7.99 -5.75 -1.75
CA PRO A 53 -7.51 -6.98 -1.14
C PRO A 53 -7.80 -7.03 0.37
N GLU A 54 -7.99 -8.24 0.90
CA GLU A 54 -8.23 -8.44 2.34
C GLU A 54 -7.02 -8.03 3.18
N ILE A 55 -7.24 -7.38 4.32
CA ILE A 55 -6.15 -7.01 5.22
C ILE A 55 -5.60 -8.25 5.92
N ILE A 56 -4.30 -8.51 5.74
CA ILE A 56 -3.62 -9.66 6.34
C ILE A 56 -3.53 -9.49 7.86
N LYS A 57 -3.92 -10.54 8.59
CA LYS A 57 -3.84 -10.58 10.06
C LYS A 57 -2.40 -10.32 10.53
N ASN A 58 -2.26 -9.63 11.65
CA ASN A 58 -0.98 -9.23 12.25
C ASN A 58 -0.20 -8.16 11.47
N THR A 59 -0.74 -7.60 10.38
CA THR A 59 -0.15 -6.40 9.76
C THR A 59 -0.21 -5.24 10.75
N PRO A 60 0.89 -4.51 11.00
CA PRO A 60 0.90 -3.36 11.91
C PRO A 60 -0.12 -2.30 11.50
N LYS A 61 -0.81 -1.70 12.49
CA LYS A 61 -1.87 -0.71 12.24
C LYS A 61 -1.39 0.49 11.44
N CYS A 62 -0.20 1.03 11.74
CA CYS A 62 0.38 2.15 10.99
C CYS A 62 0.57 1.82 9.49
N TYR A 63 0.96 0.58 9.19
CA TYR A 63 1.14 0.09 7.83
C TYR A 63 -0.20 -0.05 7.11
N ILE A 64 -1.20 -0.62 7.78
CA ILE A 64 -2.58 -0.72 7.26
C ILE A 64 -3.13 0.67 6.94
N ASP A 65 -3.01 1.61 7.87
CA ASP A 65 -3.55 2.95 7.73
C ASP A 65 -2.87 3.70 6.57
N LEU A 66 -1.55 3.57 6.41
CA LEU A 66 -0.82 4.15 5.27
C LEU A 66 -1.19 3.50 3.94
N MET A 67 -1.22 2.16 3.88
CA MET A 67 -1.62 1.40 2.70
C MET A 67 -3.03 1.78 2.26
N LYS A 68 -3.97 1.91 3.22
CA LYS A 68 -5.34 2.33 2.94
C LYS A 68 -5.42 3.74 2.37
N LYS A 69 -4.59 4.66 2.88
CA LYS A 69 -4.51 6.01 2.35
C LYS A 69 -3.97 6.04 0.92
N CYS A 70 -3.02 5.16 0.60
CA CYS A 70 -2.46 5.06 -0.75
C CYS A 70 -3.44 4.50 -1.79
N TRP A 71 -4.34 3.58 -1.39
CA TRP A 71 -5.34 2.98 -2.31
C TRP A 71 -6.72 3.64 -2.29
N ASP A 72 -6.80 4.87 -1.78
CA ASP A 72 -8.07 5.62 -1.74
C ASP A 72 -8.66 5.74 -3.15
N SER A 73 -9.98 5.58 -3.26
CA SER A 73 -10.70 5.69 -4.53
C SER A 73 -10.56 7.08 -5.15
N ASN A 74 -10.45 8.13 -4.33
CA ASN A 74 -10.19 9.49 -4.76
C ASN A 74 -8.67 9.76 -4.82
N PRO A 75 -8.10 10.02 -6.01
CA PRO A 75 -6.67 10.31 -6.16
C PRO A 75 -6.18 11.47 -5.30
N SER A 76 -7.01 12.46 -5.01
CA SER A 76 -6.65 13.64 -4.21
C SER A 76 -6.48 13.35 -2.72
N ASN A 77 -7.02 12.23 -2.22
CA ASN A 77 -6.86 11.82 -0.82
C ASN A 77 -5.54 11.06 -0.58
N ARG A 78 -4.90 10.62 -1.66
CA ARG A 78 -3.67 9.83 -1.60
C ARG A 78 -2.49 10.74 -1.19
N PRO A 79 -1.53 10.22 -0.41
CA PRO A 79 -0.35 10.99 -0.05
C PRO A 79 0.51 11.28 -1.29
N THR A 80 1.32 12.33 -1.22
CA THR A 80 2.38 12.54 -2.21
C THR A 80 3.54 11.60 -1.94
N ILE A 81 4.41 11.39 -2.94
CA ILE A 81 5.62 10.58 -2.77
C ILE A 81 6.51 11.10 -1.64
N ARG A 82 6.63 12.43 -1.49
CA ARG A 82 7.40 13.06 -0.42
C ARG A 82 6.83 12.78 0.97
N MET A 83 5.49 12.75 1.09
CA MET A 83 4.86 12.36 2.35
C MET A 83 5.11 10.88 2.68
N LEU A 84 5.07 10.01 1.68
CA LEU A 84 5.39 8.59 1.88
C LEU A 84 6.84 8.37 2.29
N GLU A 85 7.77 9.02 1.59
CA GLU A 85 9.20 8.97 1.90
C GLU A 85 9.46 9.39 3.34
N ASN A 86 8.87 10.51 3.79
CA ASN A 86 9.02 10.97 5.16
C ASN A 86 8.50 9.94 6.17
N ILE A 87 7.29 9.42 5.99
CA ILE A 87 6.67 8.45 6.93
C ILE A 87 7.52 7.17 7.01
N ILE A 88 7.94 6.63 5.86
CA ILE A 88 8.72 5.39 5.81
C ILE A 88 10.12 5.62 6.42
N SER A 89 10.73 6.77 6.15
CA SER A 89 12.03 7.12 6.73
C SER A 89 11.97 7.27 8.25
N GLU A 90 10.91 7.88 8.78
CA GLU A 90 10.65 7.95 10.22
C GLU A 90 10.53 6.55 10.83
N TRP A 91 9.79 5.63 10.20
CA TRP A 91 9.70 4.25 10.67
C TRP A 91 11.05 3.54 10.69
N ILE A 92 11.82 3.66 9.60
CA ILE A 92 13.16 3.07 9.51
C ILE A 92 14.08 3.65 10.59
N SER A 93 14.01 4.96 10.84
CA SER A 93 14.78 5.62 11.89
C SER A 93 14.45 5.06 13.26
N CYS A 94 13.16 4.96 13.61
CA CYS A 94 12.73 4.41 14.90
C CYS A 94 13.15 2.94 15.07
N ILE A 95 13.07 2.13 14.01
CA ILE A 95 13.50 0.73 14.03
C ILE A 95 15.03 0.64 14.23
N SER A 96 15.79 1.47 13.50
CA SER A 96 17.25 1.52 13.62
C SER A 96 17.70 1.95 15.01
N GLU A 97 17.04 2.95 15.59
CA GLU A 97 17.30 3.42 16.95
C GLU A 97 16.99 2.31 17.98
N TYR A 98 15.85 1.63 17.84
CA TYR A 98 15.51 0.50 18.69
C TYR A 98 16.59 -0.59 18.68
N TYR A 99 17.05 -1.02 17.50
CA TYR A 99 18.12 -2.02 17.41
C TYR A 99 19.48 -1.52 17.91
N SER A 100 19.75 -0.22 17.82
CA SER A 100 20.99 0.36 18.32
C SER A 100 21.03 0.40 19.84
N ILE A 101 19.90 0.73 20.48
CA ILE A 101 19.78 0.78 21.95
C ILE A 101 19.77 -0.63 22.56
N ASN A 102 19.10 -1.59 21.91
CA ASN A 102 18.94 -2.94 22.45
C ASN A 102 20.04 -3.92 22.01
N ARG A 103 21.15 -3.41 21.46
CA ARG A 103 22.28 -4.24 21.01
C ARG A 103 23.12 -4.80 22.16
N ASP A 104 22.96 -4.27 23.38
CA ASP A 104 23.72 -4.66 24.58
C ASP A 104 23.05 -5.77 25.41
N GLY A 105 22.32 -6.68 24.77
CA GLY A 105 21.78 -7.89 25.40
C GLY A 105 22.39 -9.14 24.75
N ASP A 106 23.33 -9.77 25.46
CA ASP A 106 23.91 -11.08 25.12
C ASP A 106 22.82 -12.09 24.70
N TYR A 107 22.98 -12.66 23.52
CA TYR A 107 22.48 -13.99 23.15
C TYR A 107 23.65 -14.97 23.13
#